data_AF-A0AAV7WF15-F1
#
_entry.id   AF-A0AAV7WF15-F1
#
_cell.length_a   1.000
_cell.length_b   1.000
_cell.length_c   1.000
_cell.angle_alpha   90.00
_cell.angle_beta   90.00
_cell.angle_gamma   90.00
#
_symmetry.space_group_name_H-M   'P 1'
#
loop_
_entity.id
_entity.type
_entity.pdbx_description
1 polymer ?
#
loop_
_entity_poly.entity_id
_entity_poly.type
_entity_poly.pdbx_seq_one_letter_code
_entity_poly.pdbx_strand_id
1 'polypeptide(L)'
;MEAALQTQVKTEPVNAFTTAGTEKKKSRPKGAMGSRSCFSCGGPFPHQESSGLQERVKEALSKRMEKNDKMSRKRSAKKRDLRIGDHVLVHNRRSGSKFLLPFEKDPWVVSAIKGTMITAKRNHETINRNILFFKAFHMANGEMERDQIPPQTSLFDDGDE
;
A
#
# COMPACT_ATOMS: atom_id res chain seq x y z
N MET A 1 11.88 -61.19 29.78
CA MET A 1 11.18 -61.18 28.47
C MET A 1 10.37 -59.89 28.41
N GLU A 2 11.02 -58.72 28.37
CA GLU A 2 11.54 -58.04 27.16
C GLU A 2 10.48 -57.86 26.06
N ALA A 3 10.00 -56.62 25.90
CA ALA A 3 10.08 -55.89 24.63
C ALA A 3 9.53 -54.46 24.84
N ALA A 4 10.43 -53.49 24.95
CA ALA A 4 10.15 -52.08 24.83
C ALA A 4 10.09 -51.70 23.34
N LEU A 5 9.03 -51.04 22.88
CA LEU A 5 9.00 -50.41 21.55
C LEU A 5 9.21 -48.90 21.70
N GLN A 6 10.48 -48.54 21.66
CA GLN A 6 10.99 -47.20 21.46
C GLN A 6 10.86 -46.84 19.98
N THR A 7 10.02 -45.87 19.62
CA THR A 7 10.07 -45.24 18.28
C THR A 7 10.64 -43.83 18.42
N GLN A 8 11.95 -43.75 18.29
CA GLN A 8 12.64 -42.60 17.67
C GLN A 8 12.73 -42.95 16.16
N VAL A 9 12.84 -42.09 15.15
CA VAL A 9 13.63 -40.87 14.91
C VAL A 9 13.08 -40.31 13.58
N LYS A 10 12.93 -38.99 13.40
CA LYS A 10 13.50 -38.29 12.22
C LYS A 10 13.34 -36.77 12.34
N THR A 11 14.37 -36.15 12.89
CA THR A 11 14.68 -34.75 12.63
C THR A 11 15.39 -34.65 11.28
N GLU A 12 14.89 -33.85 10.35
CA GLU A 12 15.70 -33.37 9.21
C GLU A 12 16.03 -31.88 9.45
N PRO A 13 17.32 -31.52 9.54
CA PRO A 13 17.75 -30.14 9.66
C PRO A 13 18.07 -29.53 8.29
N VAL A 14 17.89 -28.21 8.26
CA VAL A 14 18.64 -27.19 7.50
C VAL A 14 18.61 -27.25 5.96
N ASN A 15 17.85 -26.32 5.37
CA ASN A 15 18.23 -25.71 4.09
C ASN A 15 18.45 -24.22 4.28
N ALA A 16 19.70 -23.88 4.61
CA ALA A 16 20.23 -22.54 4.51
C ALA A 16 20.51 -22.26 3.03
N PHE A 17 19.62 -21.51 2.36
CA PHE A 17 19.93 -20.96 1.05
C PHE A 17 20.60 -19.60 1.21
N THR A 18 21.84 -19.58 0.77
CA THR A 18 22.81 -18.50 0.84
C THR A 18 22.57 -17.41 -0.22
N THR A 19 22.96 -16.19 0.16
CA THR A 19 23.65 -15.15 -0.62
C THR A 19 23.01 -14.50 -1.85
N ALA A 20 22.75 -13.20 -1.68
CA ALA A 20 23.31 -12.07 -2.43
C ALA A 20 23.31 -12.12 -3.98
N GLY A 21 22.52 -11.21 -4.57
CA GLY A 21 22.62 -10.83 -5.97
C GLY A 21 22.07 -9.42 -6.20
N THR A 22 22.86 -8.39 -5.87
CA THR A 22 22.58 -7.02 -6.28
C THR A 22 23.10 -6.80 -7.70
N GLU A 23 22.26 -6.98 -8.72
CA GLU A 23 22.59 -6.53 -10.07
C GLU A 23 22.11 -5.08 -10.29
N LYS A 24 23.05 -4.15 -10.15
CA LYS A 24 22.91 -2.77 -10.64
C LYS A 24 22.92 -2.78 -12.17
N LYS A 25 21.74 -2.78 -12.80
CA LYS A 25 21.62 -2.46 -14.23
C LYS A 25 21.90 -0.96 -14.45
N LYS A 26 23.14 -0.63 -14.82
CA LYS A 26 23.49 0.65 -15.46
C LYS A 26 23.11 0.55 -16.94
N SER A 27 21.95 1.08 -17.34
CA SER A 27 21.59 1.25 -18.75
C SER A 27 21.86 2.69 -19.21
N ARG A 28 22.92 2.81 -20.01
CA ARG A 28 23.36 3.85 -20.97
C ARG A 28 22.51 5.12 -21.16
N PRO A 29 23.11 6.33 -21.14
CA PRO A 29 22.51 7.49 -21.77
C PRO A 29 22.59 7.39 -23.30
N LYS A 30 21.46 7.59 -23.98
CA LYS A 30 21.42 7.94 -25.41
C LYS A 30 21.56 9.46 -25.52
N GLY A 31 22.67 9.91 -26.12
CA GLY A 31 22.89 11.30 -26.47
C GLY A 31 23.77 11.36 -27.71
N ALA A 32 23.12 11.31 -28.87
CA ALA A 32 23.76 11.34 -30.17
C ALA A 32 24.27 12.75 -30.51
N MET A 33 25.47 12.76 -31.09
CA MET A 33 25.96 13.64 -32.15
C MET A 33 25.45 15.08 -32.19
N GLY A 34 26.30 15.98 -31.71
CA GLY A 34 26.28 17.40 -32.07
C GLY A 34 27.72 17.87 -32.29
N SER A 35 28.34 17.45 -33.38
CA SER A 35 29.61 18.01 -33.86
C SER A 35 29.35 19.44 -34.34
N ARG A 36 29.54 20.41 -33.45
CA ARG A 36 29.73 21.80 -33.84
C ARG A 36 31.17 22.17 -33.56
N SER A 37 31.96 22.12 -34.63
CA SER A 37 33.26 22.76 -34.73
C SER A 37 33.16 24.20 -34.23
N CYS A 38 33.91 24.54 -33.20
CA CYS A 38 34.20 25.92 -32.87
C CYS A 38 35.67 26.03 -32.49
N PHE A 39 36.41 26.62 -33.43
CA PHE A 39 37.52 27.55 -33.25
C PHE A 39 38.60 27.21 -32.22
N SER A 40 39.77 26.87 -32.79
CA SER A 40 41.07 27.22 -32.26
C SER A 40 41.16 28.69 -31.84
N CYS A 41 41.27 28.93 -30.54
CA CYS A 41 41.95 30.10 -30.00
C CYS A 41 42.54 29.74 -28.63
N GLY A 42 43.88 29.71 -28.58
CA GLY A 42 44.64 29.46 -27.39
C GLY A 42 44.50 30.59 -26.37
N GLY A 43 44.39 30.19 -25.11
CA GLY A 43 44.53 31.04 -23.94
C GLY A 43 44.52 30.15 -22.69
N PRO A 44 45.35 30.41 -21.66
CA PRO A 44 45.26 29.69 -20.41
C PRO A 44 43.90 29.99 -19.76
N PHE A 45 43.07 28.96 -19.61
CA PHE A 45 41.79 29.05 -18.92
C PHE A 45 42.03 29.54 -17.48
N PRO A 46 41.44 30.66 -17.05
CA PRO A 46 41.45 31.00 -15.62
C PRO A 46 40.72 29.89 -14.87
N HIS A 47 41.35 29.36 -13.83
CA HIS A 47 40.76 28.36 -12.93
C HIS A 47 39.60 29.00 -12.17
N GLN A 48 38.42 29.06 -12.80
CA GLN A 48 37.24 29.71 -12.26
C GLN A 48 36.43 28.72 -11.41
N GLU A 49 36.61 28.84 -10.09
CA GLU A 49 35.68 28.55 -9.00
C GLU A 49 34.77 27.32 -9.15
N SER A 50 35.33 26.15 -8.86
CA SER A 50 34.60 24.89 -8.64
C SER A 50 33.69 24.93 -7.40
N SER A 51 33.84 25.93 -6.53
CA SER A 51 33.09 26.12 -5.28
C SER A 51 31.62 26.46 -5.51
N GLY A 52 31.32 27.40 -6.43
CA GLY A 52 29.96 27.90 -6.64
C GLY A 52 28.98 26.88 -7.24
N LEU A 53 29.47 25.95 -8.06
CA LEU A 53 28.65 24.86 -8.58
C LEU A 53 28.32 23.82 -7.51
N GLN A 54 29.28 23.51 -6.63
CA GLN A 54 29.05 22.58 -5.53
C GLN A 54 28.04 23.13 -4.51
N GLU A 55 28.08 24.43 -4.25
CA GLU A 55 27.17 25.10 -3.34
C GLU A 55 25.72 25.11 -3.85
N ARG A 56 25.52 25.42 -5.14
CA ARG A 56 24.20 25.36 -5.80
C ARG A 56 23.59 23.95 -5.79
N VAL A 57 24.42 22.92 -5.96
CA VAL A 57 23.98 21.51 -5.88
C VAL A 57 23.54 21.15 -4.46
N LYS A 58 24.30 21.54 -3.44
CA LYS A 58 23.94 21.31 -2.02
C LYS A 58 22.65 22.03 -1.64
N GLU A 59 22.48 23.27 -2.09
CA GLU A 59 21.27 24.07 -1.83
C GLU A 59 20.05 23.45 -2.52
N ALA A 60 20.18 23.00 -3.78
CA ALA A 60 19.10 22.33 -4.51
C ALA A 60 18.68 21.01 -3.85
N LEU A 61 19.64 20.22 -3.36
CA LEU A 61 19.35 18.98 -2.61
C LEU A 61 18.64 19.29 -1.29
N SER A 62 19.12 20.29 -0.55
CA SER A 62 18.53 20.70 0.73
C SER A 62 17.08 21.17 0.54
N LYS A 63 16.84 22.06 -0.44
CA LYS A 63 15.50 22.51 -0.81
C LYS A 63 14.61 21.35 -1.27
N ARG A 64 15.16 20.34 -1.95
CA ARG A 64 14.41 19.15 -2.38
C ARG A 64 14.01 18.25 -1.21
N MET A 65 14.93 18.01 -0.27
CA MET A 65 14.64 17.24 0.96
C MET A 65 13.57 17.94 1.78
N GLU A 66 13.71 19.25 2.01
CA GLU A 66 12.75 20.04 2.77
C GLU A 66 11.34 20.03 2.13
N LYS A 67 11.26 20.16 0.80
CA LYS A 67 9.98 20.03 0.07
C LYS A 67 9.37 18.64 0.22
N ASN A 68 10.19 17.59 0.16
CA ASN A 68 9.72 16.21 0.33
C ASN A 68 9.17 15.96 1.74
N ASP A 69 9.86 16.44 2.77
CA ASP A 69 9.40 16.33 4.16
C ASP A 69 8.10 17.09 4.40
N LYS A 70 8.00 18.33 3.87
CA LYS A 70 6.77 19.12 3.93
C LYS A 70 5.59 18.40 3.25
N MET A 71 5.83 17.74 2.12
CA MET A 71 4.79 16.95 1.44
C MET A 71 4.45 15.67 2.19
N SER A 72 5.44 14.99 2.77
CA SER A 72 5.24 13.77 3.56
C SER A 72 4.37 14.02 4.79
N ARG A 73 4.65 15.08 5.55
CA ARG A 73 3.87 15.47 6.73
C ARG A 73 2.42 15.82 6.40
N LYS A 74 2.18 16.50 5.27
CA LYS A 74 0.83 16.89 4.81
C LYS A 74 0.03 15.74 4.22
N ARG A 75 0.67 14.62 3.86
CA ARG A 75 0.03 13.45 3.22
C ARG A 75 -0.23 12.29 4.17
N SER A 76 -0.15 12.50 5.48
CA SER A 76 -0.40 11.43 6.45
C SER A 76 -1.82 10.89 6.30
N ALA A 77 -1.95 9.66 5.82
CA ALA A 77 -3.24 9.01 5.63
C ALA A 77 -3.91 8.72 6.97
N LYS A 78 -5.24 8.83 7.03
CA LYS A 78 -6.03 8.43 8.20
C LYS A 78 -5.75 6.95 8.49
N LYS A 79 -5.28 6.66 9.71
CA LYS A 79 -5.02 5.29 10.14
C LYS A 79 -6.33 4.50 10.09
N ARG A 80 -6.27 3.28 9.58
CA ARG A 80 -7.41 2.35 9.54
C ARG A 80 -7.21 1.36 10.66
N ASP A 81 -8.12 1.37 11.63
CA ASP A 81 -8.08 0.45 12.75
C ASP A 81 -8.87 -0.81 12.37
N LEU A 82 -8.18 -1.78 11.76
CA LEU A 82 -8.73 -3.12 11.52
C LEU A 82 -8.27 -4.04 12.65
N ARG A 83 -9.19 -4.88 13.12
CA ARG A 83 -8.95 -5.87 14.18
C ARG A 83 -9.08 -7.29 13.61
N ILE A 84 -8.51 -8.24 14.33
CA ILE A 84 -8.68 -9.66 14.04
C ILE A 84 -10.16 -10.00 14.30
N GLY A 85 -10.79 -10.69 13.35
CA GLY A 85 -12.22 -11.00 13.36
C GLY A 85 -13.09 -10.03 12.55
N ASP A 86 -12.58 -8.88 12.13
CA ASP A 86 -13.36 -7.93 11.32
C ASP A 86 -13.66 -8.50 9.93
N HIS A 87 -14.84 -8.17 9.42
CA HIS A 87 -15.23 -8.43 8.04
C HIS A 87 -14.70 -7.33 7.12
N VAL A 88 -14.04 -7.74 6.04
CA VAL A 88 -13.40 -6.82 5.09
C VAL A 88 -13.63 -7.26 3.65
N LEU A 89 -13.79 -6.30 2.74
CA LEU A 89 -13.79 -6.53 1.30
C LEU A 89 -12.38 -6.38 0.75
N VAL A 90 -11.99 -7.29 -0.15
CA VAL A 90 -10.66 -7.31 -0.77
C VAL A 90 -10.72 -6.63 -2.14
N HIS A 91 -9.71 -5.82 -2.44
CA HIS A 91 -9.58 -5.18 -3.75
C HIS A 91 -9.24 -6.20 -4.84
N ASN A 92 -9.97 -6.12 -5.94
CA ASN A 92 -9.79 -6.99 -7.10
C ASN A 92 -8.48 -6.68 -7.81
N ARG A 93 -7.67 -7.71 -8.10
CA ARG A 93 -6.42 -7.52 -8.89
C ARG A 93 -6.70 -7.13 -10.33
N ARG A 94 -7.89 -7.46 -10.85
CA ARG A 94 -8.32 -7.20 -12.24
C ARG A 94 -9.19 -5.94 -12.35
N SER A 95 -9.17 -5.04 -11.37
CA SER A 95 -10.02 -3.84 -11.29
C SER A 95 -9.82 -2.81 -12.41
N GLY A 96 -8.93 -3.06 -13.37
CA GLY A 96 -8.73 -2.20 -14.55
C GLY A 96 -9.80 -2.33 -15.64
N SER A 97 -10.69 -3.32 -15.56
CA SER A 97 -11.82 -3.44 -16.49
C SER A 97 -13.00 -2.55 -16.05
N LYS A 98 -13.58 -1.79 -16.99
CA LYS A 98 -14.68 -0.84 -16.73
C LYS A 98 -15.93 -1.49 -16.13
N PHE A 99 -16.12 -2.78 -16.35
CA PHE A 99 -17.32 -3.53 -15.92
C PHE A 99 -17.10 -4.33 -14.63
N LEU A 100 -15.88 -4.37 -14.09
CA LEU A 100 -15.60 -5.12 -12.86
C LEU A 100 -15.62 -4.20 -11.65
N LEU A 101 -16.23 -4.69 -10.57
CA LEU A 101 -16.22 -3.98 -9.30
C LEU A 101 -14.77 -3.86 -8.78
N PRO A 102 -14.39 -2.72 -8.18
CA PRO A 102 -13.05 -2.58 -7.60
C PRO A 102 -12.80 -3.52 -6.43
N PHE A 103 -13.85 -3.93 -5.73
CA PHE A 103 -13.79 -4.84 -4.58
C PHE A 103 -14.61 -6.11 -4.85
N GLU A 104 -14.18 -7.22 -4.27
CA GLU A 104 -14.97 -8.45 -4.21
C GLU A 104 -16.23 -8.21 -3.36
N LYS A 105 -17.34 -8.84 -3.76
CA LYS A 105 -18.62 -8.72 -3.05
C LYS A 105 -18.60 -9.48 -1.72
N ASP A 106 -17.91 -10.61 -1.70
CA ASP A 106 -17.93 -11.51 -0.56
C ASP A 106 -16.95 -11.05 0.53
N PRO A 107 -17.41 -10.92 1.79
CA PRO A 107 -16.57 -10.49 2.87
C PRO A 107 -15.58 -11.58 3.28
N TRP A 108 -14.35 -11.14 3.59
CA TRP A 108 -13.29 -11.95 4.18
C TRP A 108 -13.20 -11.65 5.66
N VAL A 109 -12.74 -12.62 6.46
CA VAL A 109 -12.51 -12.42 7.90
C VAL A 109 -11.01 -12.23 8.12
N VAL A 110 -10.63 -11.18 8.85
CA VAL A 110 -9.23 -10.95 9.22
C VAL A 110 -8.77 -12.00 10.24
N SER A 111 -7.77 -12.78 9.89
CA SER A 111 -7.20 -13.84 10.75
C SER A 111 -5.94 -13.39 11.49
N ALA A 112 -5.09 -12.58 10.86
CA ALA A 112 -3.86 -12.11 11.48
C ALA A 112 -3.44 -10.74 10.92
N ILE A 113 -2.81 -9.92 11.75
CA ILE A 113 -2.31 -8.59 11.38
C ILE A 113 -0.84 -8.51 11.77
N LYS A 114 0.02 -8.23 10.79
CA LYS A 114 1.46 -8.04 10.96
C LYS A 114 1.86 -6.67 10.43
N GLY A 115 1.79 -5.66 11.30
CA GLY A 115 2.04 -4.26 10.94
C GLY A 115 0.99 -3.77 9.94
N THR A 116 1.42 -3.41 8.72
CA THR A 116 0.52 -3.00 7.63
C THR A 116 0.03 -4.15 6.76
N MET A 117 0.55 -5.37 6.97
CA MET A 117 0.14 -6.56 6.24
C MET A 117 -0.96 -7.29 7.00
N ILE A 118 -2.01 -7.66 6.29
CA ILE A 118 -3.20 -8.32 6.82
C ILE A 118 -3.37 -9.66 6.11
N THR A 119 -3.58 -10.70 6.91
CA THR A 119 -3.97 -12.03 6.44
C THR A 119 -5.46 -12.20 6.68
N ALA A 120 -6.22 -12.33 5.61
CA ALA A 120 -7.65 -12.59 5.66
C ALA A 120 -7.95 -13.98 5.12
N LYS A 121 -8.95 -14.64 5.70
CA LYS A 121 -9.37 -15.99 5.36
C LYS A 121 -10.84 -15.98 4.93
N ARG A 122 -11.15 -16.74 3.89
CA ARG A 122 -12.51 -17.01 3.42
C ARG A 122 -12.57 -18.47 3.03
N ASN A 123 -13.41 -19.25 3.70
CA ASN A 123 -13.51 -20.70 3.50
C ASN A 123 -12.13 -21.38 3.58
N HIS A 124 -11.63 -21.92 2.47
CA HIS A 124 -10.32 -22.57 2.35
C HIS A 124 -9.22 -21.69 1.75
N GLU A 125 -9.54 -20.45 1.40
CA GLU A 125 -8.60 -19.52 0.80
C GLU A 125 -8.04 -18.56 1.86
N THR A 126 -6.77 -18.21 1.70
CA THR A 126 -6.10 -17.23 2.55
C THR A 126 -5.36 -16.23 1.67
N ILE A 127 -5.56 -14.94 1.96
CA ILE A 127 -4.93 -13.85 1.22
C ILE A 127 -4.15 -13.00 2.21
N ASN A 128 -2.89 -12.72 1.86
CA ASN A 128 -2.03 -11.81 2.60
C ASN A 128 -1.71 -10.58 1.75
N ARG A 129 -2.15 -9.39 2.18
CA ARG A 129 -1.96 -8.12 1.45
C ARG A 129 -1.82 -6.93 2.39
N ASN A 130 -1.41 -5.79 1.86
CA ASN A 130 -1.37 -4.54 2.60
C ASN A 130 -2.80 -4.07 2.97
N ILE A 131 -2.95 -3.45 4.15
CA ILE A 131 -4.18 -2.84 4.67
C ILE A 131 -4.90 -1.93 3.67
N LEU A 132 -4.18 -1.31 2.73
CA LEU A 132 -4.77 -0.45 1.72
C LEU A 132 -5.72 -1.17 0.76
N PHE A 133 -5.50 -2.47 0.54
CA PHE A 133 -6.33 -3.31 -0.33
C PHE A 133 -7.58 -3.86 0.36
N PHE A 134 -7.76 -3.55 1.65
CA PHE A 134 -8.92 -3.97 2.41
C PHE A 134 -9.82 -2.76 2.68
N LYS A 135 -11.12 -2.98 2.51
CA LYS A 135 -12.17 -2.03 2.91
C LYS A 135 -12.97 -2.65 4.05
N ALA A 136 -13.09 -1.97 5.18
CA ALA A 136 -13.92 -2.42 6.28
C ALA A 136 -15.37 -2.61 5.82
N PHE A 137 -15.98 -3.72 6.23
CA PHE A 137 -17.36 -4.06 5.90
C PHE A 137 -18.13 -4.32 7.18
N HIS A 138 -19.12 -3.48 7.44
CA HIS A 138 -20.04 -3.69 8.55
C HIS A 138 -21.20 -4.53 8.03
N MET A 139 -21.27 -5.80 8.44
CA MET A 139 -22.45 -6.61 8.22
C MET A 139 -23.57 -5.97 9.05
N ALA A 140 -24.55 -5.39 8.37
CA ALA A 140 -25.75 -4.87 9.03
C ALA A 140 -26.57 -6.06 9.52
N ASN A 141 -26.15 -6.63 10.65
CA ASN A 141 -26.92 -7.63 11.36
C ASN A 141 -28.00 -6.86 12.13
N GLY A 142 -29.16 -6.66 11.50
CA GLY A 142 -30.47 -6.39 12.11
C GLY A 142 -30.57 -5.34 13.23
N GLU A 143 -31.13 -4.19 12.85
CA GLU A 143 -32.01 -3.31 13.68
C GLU A 143 -31.38 -2.40 14.74
N MET A 144 -31.32 -1.09 14.45
CA MET A 144 -31.66 0.00 15.38
C MET A 144 -32.17 1.23 14.59
N GLU A 145 -33.50 1.33 14.50
CA GLU A 145 -34.29 2.51 14.90
C GLU A 145 -33.94 3.88 14.28
N ARG A 146 -34.50 4.19 13.09
CA ARG A 146 -35.11 5.47 12.64
C ARG A 146 -35.97 5.09 11.43
N ASP A 147 -37.30 5.05 11.48
CA ASP A 147 -38.16 6.19 11.74
C ASP A 147 -39.39 5.75 12.51
N GLN A 148 -39.62 6.39 13.66
CA GLN A 148 -40.98 6.60 14.14
C GLN A 148 -41.67 7.44 13.06
N ILE A 149 -42.38 6.77 12.15
CA ILE A 149 -43.43 7.44 11.38
C ILE A 149 -44.42 7.89 12.47
N PRO A 150 -44.60 9.21 12.71
CA PRO A 150 -45.61 9.65 13.66
C PRO A 150 -46.92 8.99 13.25
N PRO A 151 -47.75 8.51 14.20
CA PRO A 151 -49.05 8.00 13.86
C PRO A 151 -49.73 9.05 13.00
N GLN A 152 -50.11 8.66 11.79
CA GLN A 152 -50.95 9.47 10.92
C GLN A 152 -52.22 9.73 11.73
N THR A 153 -52.27 10.87 12.41
CA THR A 153 -53.50 11.36 13.01
C THR A 153 -54.43 11.55 11.83
N SER A 154 -55.41 10.65 11.73
CA SER A 154 -56.61 10.81 10.92
C SER A 154 -57.28 12.12 11.36
N LEU A 155 -56.84 13.22 10.76
CA LEU A 155 -57.43 14.56 10.89
C LEU A 155 -58.43 14.75 9.73
N PHE A 156 -59.30 13.77 9.57
CA PHE A 156 -60.57 13.94 8.88
C PHE A 156 -61.62 13.77 9.98
N ASP A 157 -61.72 14.81 10.78
CA ASP A 157 -62.83 15.06 11.69
C ASP A 157 -63.97 15.59 10.81
N ASP A 158 -65.05 14.83 10.74
CA ASP A 158 -66.31 15.20 10.10
C ASP A 158 -66.85 16.51 10.68
N GLY A 159 -67.15 17.51 9.85
CA GLY A 159 -67.76 18.76 10.30
C GLY A 159 -68.31 19.64 9.18
N ASP A 160 -69.61 19.46 8.94
CA ASP A 160 -70.64 20.41 8.47
C ASP A 160 -70.33 21.43 7.35
N GLU A 161 -71.01 21.29 6.19
CA GLU A 161 -72.23 22.07 5.83
C GLU A 161 -72.91 21.50 4.57
#